data_AF-A0A5Q4BWR7-F1
#
_entry.id   AF-A0A5Q4BWR7-F1
#
_cell.length_a   1.000
_cell.length_b   1.000
_cell.length_c   1.000
_cell.angle_alpha   90.00
_cell.angle_beta   90.00
_cell.angle_gamma   90.00
#
_symmetry.space_group_name_H-M   'P 1'
#
loop_
_entity.id
_entity.type
_entity.pdbx_description
1 polymer ?
#
loop_
_entity_poly.entity_id
_entity_poly.type
_entity_poly.pdbx_seq_one_letter_code
_entity_poly.pdbx_strand_id
1 'polypeptide(L)'
;MSSPLLYILNITLVGLVTLPAIVLTGLLFRRSTGTRRDPSRRWETFTKAAIGLYSLVHVLYLITSVIGATNDFGYYYGINNGYFVAVQFLSIVSLLFSHLYEAAIFLALFYLARALNLARADETSRRYRIGRKWALGAVIWICLGSVVVMSISLSIFIQRSFTERHNAEMELFMSIYNRSMASAIINLILCVTNLGCAIGTMVYTAKARKKVVGDSLQKMSTLMLTCAILWLIRNVWTVIFTFFLAFAPYFISGIMVWANVIDPILNSWITFVILALLFVLATVEKYALPRAQVKEDHRKSIDVEA
;
A
#
# COMPACT_ATOMS: atom_id res chain seq x y z
N MET A 1 13.85 4.03 -25.94
CA MET A 1 13.93 2.56 -25.79
C MET A 1 14.63 2.29 -24.47
N SER A 2 13.94 1.71 -23.48
CA SER A 2 14.57 1.23 -22.24
C SER A 2 15.45 0.02 -22.60
N SER A 3 16.66 -0.04 -22.06
CA SER A 3 17.56 -1.18 -22.34
C SER A 3 16.98 -2.47 -21.75
N PRO A 4 17.15 -3.63 -22.42
CA PRO A 4 16.73 -4.94 -21.89
C PRO A 4 17.28 -5.22 -20.48
N LEU A 5 18.46 -4.67 -20.17
CA LEU A 5 19.12 -4.75 -18.88
C LEU A 5 18.29 -4.12 -17.75
N LEU A 6 17.59 -3.00 -18.01
CA LEU A 6 16.69 -2.37 -17.03
C LEU A 6 15.48 -3.25 -16.71
N TYR A 7 14.92 -3.94 -17.71
CA TYR A 7 13.83 -4.89 -17.47
C TYR A 7 14.29 -6.08 -16.62
N ILE A 8 15.45 -6.66 -16.94
CA ILE A 8 16.04 -7.77 -16.17
C ILE A 8 16.30 -7.34 -14.72
N LEU A 9 16.87 -6.15 -14.53
CA LEU A 9 17.12 -5.57 -13.21
C LEU A 9 15.82 -5.40 -12.41
N ASN A 10 14.78 -4.80 -13.01
CA ASN A 10 13.49 -4.61 -12.33
C ASN A 10 12.80 -5.95 -11.99
N ILE A 11 12.80 -6.91 -12.92
CA ILE A 11 12.26 -8.24 -12.68
C ILE A 11 12.99 -8.91 -11.52
N THR A 12 14.32 -8.80 -11.48
CA THR A 12 15.14 -9.39 -10.42
C THR A 12 14.87 -8.72 -9.07
N LEU A 13 14.91 -7.38 -9.02
CA LEU A 13 14.70 -6.61 -7.79
C LEU A 13 13.30 -6.85 -7.20
N VAL A 14 12.27 -6.87 -8.03
CA VAL A 14 10.89 -7.12 -7.59
C VAL A 14 10.66 -8.60 -7.29
N GLY A 15 11.23 -9.51 -8.08
CA GLY A 15 11.10 -10.95 -7.91
C GLY A 15 11.64 -11.44 -6.57
N LEU A 16 12.78 -10.88 -6.15
CA LEU A 16 13.44 -11.21 -4.88
C LEU A 16 12.57 -10.92 -3.64
N VAL A 17 11.70 -9.90 -3.68
CA VAL A 17 10.79 -9.57 -2.57
C VAL A 17 9.42 -10.23 -2.71
N THR A 18 9.02 -10.57 -3.93
CA THR A 18 7.69 -11.16 -4.21
C THR A 18 7.58 -12.58 -3.65
N LEU A 19 8.60 -13.43 -3.85
CA LEU A 19 8.59 -14.81 -3.35
C LEU A 19 8.48 -14.87 -1.82
N PRO A 20 9.32 -14.16 -1.04
CA PRO A 20 9.14 -14.07 0.41
C PRO A 20 7.76 -13.50 0.82
N ALA A 21 7.23 -12.50 0.12
CA ALA A 21 5.92 -11.93 0.45
C ALA A 21 4.77 -12.95 0.29
N ILE A 22 4.82 -13.80 -0.75
CA ILE A 22 3.87 -14.90 -0.94
C ILE A 22 3.98 -15.92 0.21
N VAL A 23 5.20 -16.26 0.62
CA VAL A 23 5.43 -17.16 1.77
C VAL A 23 4.85 -16.55 3.05
N LEU A 24 5.12 -15.27 3.33
CA LEU A 24 4.55 -14.56 4.49
C LEU A 24 3.02 -14.54 4.46
N THR A 25 2.43 -14.35 3.26
CA THR A 25 0.99 -14.41 3.05
C THR A 25 0.43 -15.78 3.48
N GLY A 26 1.01 -16.87 2.95
CA GLY A 26 0.59 -18.23 3.29
C GLY A 26 0.74 -18.55 4.78
N LEU A 27 1.85 -18.14 5.39
CA LEU A 27 2.10 -18.32 6.82
C LEU A 27 1.09 -17.57 7.69
N LEU A 28 0.77 -16.31 7.36
CA LEU A 28 -0.20 -15.51 8.12
C LEU A 28 -1.62 -16.05 8.06
N PHE A 29 -2.04 -16.59 6.91
CA PHE A 29 -3.33 -17.24 6.78
C PHE A 29 -3.39 -18.55 7.58
N ARG A 30 -2.30 -19.34 7.58
CA ARG A 30 -2.21 -20.59 8.34
C ARG A 30 -2.17 -20.39 9.85
N ARG A 31 -1.48 -19.35 10.34
CA ARG A 31 -1.32 -19.06 11.78
C ARG A 31 -2.52 -18.32 12.41
N SER A 32 -3.60 -18.13 11.66
CA SER A 32 -4.74 -17.32 12.03
C SER A 32 -5.67 -18.00 13.04
N THR A 33 -5.21 -18.22 14.28
CA THR A 33 -6.03 -18.69 15.40
C THR A 33 -6.33 -17.52 16.34
N GLY A 34 -7.39 -16.75 16.08
CA GLY A 34 -7.75 -15.64 16.97
C GLY A 34 -9.03 -14.91 16.55
N THR A 35 -10.05 -15.01 17.40
CA THR A 35 -11.41 -14.47 17.28
C THR A 35 -11.49 -13.06 16.67
N ARG A 36 -12.20 -12.96 15.52
CA ARG A 36 -12.51 -11.77 14.70
C ARG A 36 -13.13 -10.57 15.45
N ARG A 37 -13.45 -10.70 16.74
CA ARG A 37 -14.23 -9.74 17.53
C ARG A 37 -13.42 -8.88 18.50
N ASP A 38 -12.13 -9.16 18.72
CA ASP A 38 -11.32 -8.36 19.66
C ASP A 38 -10.85 -7.04 19.00
N PRO A 39 -11.26 -5.86 19.51
CA PRO A 39 -10.83 -4.57 18.97
C PRO A 39 -9.31 -4.33 19.07
N SER A 40 -8.60 -5.03 19.96
CA SER A 40 -7.14 -4.93 20.12
C SER A 40 -6.35 -5.63 19.00
N ARG A 41 -6.99 -6.55 18.25
CA ARG A 41 -6.36 -7.33 17.16
C ARG A 41 -6.81 -6.94 15.76
N ARG A 42 -7.59 -5.86 15.62
CA ARG A 42 -8.05 -5.39 14.30
C ARG A 42 -6.90 -5.06 13.34
N TRP A 43 -5.77 -4.60 13.87
CA TRP A 43 -4.59 -4.32 13.08
C TRP A 43 -4.02 -5.57 12.39
N GLU A 44 -4.08 -6.76 13.01
CA GLU A 44 -3.63 -8.02 12.38
C GLU A 44 -4.44 -8.35 11.12
N THR A 45 -5.74 -8.03 11.12
CA THR A 45 -6.61 -8.25 9.94
C THR A 45 -6.18 -7.34 8.79
N PHE A 46 -5.86 -6.08 9.08
CA PHE A 46 -5.37 -5.14 8.07
C PHE A 46 -3.95 -5.48 7.61
N THR A 47 -3.09 -5.99 8.49
CA THR A 47 -1.77 -6.54 8.11
C THR A 47 -1.92 -7.70 7.12
N LYS A 48 -2.83 -8.64 7.37
CA LYS A 48 -3.11 -9.74 6.43
C LYS A 48 -3.59 -9.21 5.07
N ALA A 49 -4.55 -8.29 5.08
CA ALA A 49 -5.04 -7.66 3.86
C ALA A 49 -3.90 -6.95 3.11
N ALA A 50 -3.06 -6.18 3.81
CA ALA A 50 -1.93 -5.47 3.22
C ALA A 50 -0.94 -6.42 2.55
N ILE A 51 -0.55 -7.51 3.23
CA ILE A 51 0.43 -8.49 2.71
C ILE A 51 -0.14 -9.25 1.52
N GLY A 52 -1.41 -9.68 1.59
CA GLY A 52 -2.07 -10.37 0.49
C GLY A 52 -2.22 -9.48 -0.75
N LEU A 53 -2.69 -8.24 -0.58
CA LEU A 53 -2.84 -7.28 -1.67
C LEU A 53 -1.49 -6.87 -2.27
N TYR A 54 -0.48 -6.63 -1.43
CA TYR A 54 0.88 -6.35 -1.88
C TYR A 54 1.44 -7.49 -2.74
N SER A 55 1.29 -8.74 -2.27
CA SER A 55 1.77 -9.92 -3.01
C SER A 55 1.07 -10.06 -4.35
N LEU A 56 -0.26 -9.83 -4.40
CA LEU A 56 -1.02 -9.84 -5.65
C LEU A 56 -0.51 -8.78 -6.62
N VAL A 57 -0.33 -7.54 -6.17
CA VAL A 57 0.21 -6.44 -7.00
C VAL A 57 1.58 -6.78 -7.56
N HIS A 58 2.47 -7.34 -6.73
CA HIS A 58 3.83 -7.66 -7.17
C HIS A 58 3.88 -8.84 -8.14
N VAL A 59 3.00 -9.84 -7.96
CA VAL A 59 2.81 -10.91 -8.96
C VAL A 59 2.31 -10.34 -10.28
N LEU A 60 1.31 -9.45 -10.26
CA LEU A 60 0.82 -8.79 -11.47
C LEU A 60 1.93 -7.97 -12.14
N TYR A 61 2.71 -7.21 -11.37
CA TYR A 61 3.84 -6.44 -11.89
C TYR A 61 4.92 -7.33 -12.51
N LEU A 62 5.24 -8.47 -11.91
CA LEU A 62 6.20 -9.42 -12.50
C LEU A 62 5.68 -9.99 -13.82
N ILE A 63 4.41 -10.38 -13.87
CA ILE A 63 3.78 -10.88 -15.10
C ILE A 63 3.88 -9.81 -16.21
N THR A 64 3.49 -8.56 -15.92
CA THR A 64 3.53 -7.47 -16.90
C THR A 64 4.97 -7.14 -17.32
N SER A 65 5.93 -7.18 -16.39
CA SER A 65 7.35 -6.91 -16.67
C SER A 65 8.02 -8.01 -17.50
N VAL A 66 7.73 -9.29 -17.22
CA VAL A 66 8.26 -10.43 -17.99
C VAL A 66 7.71 -10.43 -19.41
N ILE A 67 6.40 -10.20 -19.57
CA ILE A 67 5.80 -10.04 -20.90
C ILE A 67 6.39 -8.80 -21.59
N GLY A 68 6.70 -7.76 -20.82
CA GLY A 68 7.38 -6.56 -21.33
C GLY A 68 8.80 -6.79 -21.83
N ALA A 69 9.57 -7.62 -21.13
CA ALA A 69 10.96 -7.91 -21.48
C ALA A 69 11.10 -8.86 -22.67
N THR A 70 10.10 -9.72 -22.89
CA THR A 70 10.10 -10.74 -23.95
C THR A 70 9.59 -10.22 -25.29
N ASN A 71 8.88 -9.09 -25.30
CA ASN A 71 8.29 -8.53 -26.51
C ASN A 71 9.01 -7.25 -26.92
N ASP A 72 9.67 -7.28 -28.08
CA ASP A 72 10.15 -6.08 -28.75
C ASP A 72 8.92 -5.35 -29.33
N PHE A 73 8.26 -4.53 -28.49
CA PHE A 73 6.95 -3.89 -28.76
C PHE A 73 6.91 -3.03 -30.03
N GLY A 74 8.05 -2.77 -30.67
CA GLY A 74 8.14 -1.92 -31.85
C GLY A 74 7.92 -2.63 -33.19
N TYR A 75 8.14 -3.95 -33.32
CA TYR A 75 8.26 -4.58 -34.65
C TYR A 75 7.27 -5.71 -34.97
N TYR A 76 6.83 -6.51 -34.00
CA TYR A 76 6.04 -7.72 -34.29
C TYR A 76 4.58 -7.70 -33.80
N TYR A 77 4.22 -6.78 -32.89
CA TYR A 77 2.89 -6.78 -32.29
C TYR A 77 2.30 -5.37 -32.29
N GLY A 78 1.46 -5.09 -33.28
CA GLY A 78 0.65 -3.87 -33.29
C GLY A 78 -0.30 -3.78 -32.10
N ILE A 79 -0.92 -2.61 -31.95
CA ILE A 79 -1.90 -2.25 -30.88
C ILE A 79 -3.07 -3.25 -30.75
N ASN A 80 -3.28 -4.10 -31.76
CA ASN A 80 -4.36 -5.10 -31.83
C ASN A 80 -3.96 -6.51 -31.34
N ASN A 81 -2.74 -6.72 -30.83
CA ASN A 81 -2.40 -8.02 -30.24
C ASN A 81 -3.13 -8.23 -28.89
N GLY A 82 -3.91 -9.31 -28.79
CA GLY A 82 -4.62 -9.71 -27.57
C GLY A 82 -3.72 -9.83 -26.32
N TYR A 83 -2.45 -10.23 -26.49
CA TYR A 83 -1.49 -10.27 -25.38
C TYR A 83 -1.14 -8.86 -24.85
N PHE A 84 -0.95 -7.89 -25.74
CA PHE A 84 -0.68 -6.49 -25.36
C PHE A 84 -1.89 -5.88 -24.64
N VAL A 85 -3.10 -6.15 -25.16
CA VAL A 85 -4.37 -5.76 -24.54
C VAL A 85 -4.50 -6.34 -23.12
N ALA A 86 -4.22 -7.63 -22.94
CA ALA A 86 -4.28 -8.27 -21.63
C ALA A 86 -3.28 -7.66 -20.63
N VAL A 87 -2.03 -7.38 -21.05
CA VAL A 87 -1.01 -6.76 -20.19
C VAL A 87 -1.40 -5.35 -19.75
N GLN A 88 -1.94 -4.54 -20.66
CA GLN A 88 -2.40 -3.19 -20.34
C GLN A 88 -3.59 -3.23 -19.36
N PHE A 89 -4.54 -4.13 -19.59
CA PHE A 89 -5.66 -4.34 -18.69
C PHE A 89 -5.19 -4.76 -17.28
N LEU A 90 -4.28 -5.73 -17.18
CA LEU A 90 -3.71 -6.16 -15.89
C LEU A 90 -2.97 -5.03 -15.17
N SER A 91 -2.26 -4.17 -15.92
CA SER A 91 -1.57 -3.01 -15.37
C SER A 91 -2.55 -1.99 -14.77
N ILE A 92 -3.69 -1.74 -15.45
CA ILE A 92 -4.76 -0.86 -14.96
C ILE A 92 -5.40 -1.42 -13.69
N VAL A 93 -5.68 -2.72 -13.65
CA VAL A 93 -6.22 -3.40 -12.46
C VAL A 93 -5.23 -3.37 -11.30
N SER A 94 -3.93 -3.50 -11.57
CA SER A 94 -2.87 -3.43 -10.55
C SER A 94 -2.80 -2.07 -9.85
N LEU A 95 -3.15 -0.96 -10.53
CA LEU A 95 -3.20 0.37 -9.92
C LEU A 95 -4.21 0.43 -8.76
N LEU A 96 -5.40 -0.15 -8.96
CA LEU A 96 -6.43 -0.23 -7.92
C LEU A 96 -5.89 -0.94 -6.68
N PHE A 97 -5.35 -2.15 -6.85
CA PHE A 97 -4.83 -2.92 -5.74
C PHE A 97 -3.61 -2.26 -5.06
N SER A 98 -2.87 -1.44 -5.81
CA SER A 98 -1.75 -0.68 -5.25
C SER A 98 -2.19 0.29 -4.16
N HIS A 99 -3.22 1.08 -4.43
CA HIS A 99 -3.78 1.99 -3.43
C HIS A 99 -4.45 1.24 -2.27
N LEU A 100 -5.08 0.10 -2.54
CA LEU A 100 -5.76 -0.69 -1.51
C LEU A 100 -4.79 -1.30 -0.48
N TYR A 101 -3.63 -1.80 -0.91
CA TYR A 101 -2.65 -2.30 0.06
C TYR A 101 -2.08 -1.17 0.91
N GLU A 102 -1.87 0.03 0.35
CA GLU A 102 -1.41 1.21 1.11
C GLU A 102 -2.42 1.63 2.17
N ALA A 103 -3.70 1.67 1.82
CA ALA A 103 -4.79 1.92 2.75
C ALA A 103 -4.85 0.86 3.86
N ALA A 104 -4.56 -0.41 3.54
CA ALA A 104 -4.46 -1.48 4.53
C ALA A 104 -3.25 -1.31 5.46
N ILE A 105 -2.08 -0.91 4.96
CA ILE A 105 -0.89 -0.58 5.78
C ILE A 105 -1.23 0.56 6.75
N PHE A 106 -1.86 1.63 6.25
CA PHE A 106 -2.32 2.75 7.07
C PHE A 106 -3.21 2.28 8.21
N LEU A 107 -4.24 1.50 7.92
CA LEU A 107 -5.16 0.99 8.94
C LEU A 107 -4.45 0.05 9.92
N ALA A 108 -3.55 -0.80 9.45
CA ALA A 108 -2.76 -1.67 10.31
C ALA A 108 -1.97 -0.85 11.33
N LEU A 109 -1.19 0.15 10.89
CA LEU A 109 -0.42 1.01 11.77
C LEU A 109 -1.29 1.88 12.69
N PHE A 110 -2.40 2.41 12.18
CA PHE A 110 -3.34 3.22 12.98
C PHE A 110 -3.97 2.40 14.11
N TYR A 111 -4.47 1.20 13.81
CA TYR A 111 -5.07 0.34 14.83
C TYR A 111 -4.03 -0.29 15.77
N LEU A 112 -2.80 -0.53 15.31
CA LEU A 112 -1.70 -0.99 16.14
C LEU A 112 -1.29 0.08 17.17
N ALA A 113 -1.14 1.32 16.72
CA ALA A 113 -0.87 2.47 17.60
C ALA A 113 -2.00 2.68 18.62
N ARG A 114 -3.26 2.45 18.22
CA ARG A 114 -4.39 2.47 19.15
C ARG A 114 -4.29 1.34 20.18
N ALA A 115 -3.99 0.12 19.74
CA ALA A 115 -3.93 -1.04 20.61
C ALA A 115 -2.86 -0.87 21.71
N LEU A 116 -1.73 -0.24 21.37
CA LEU A 116 -0.71 0.18 22.35
C LEU A 116 -1.19 1.23 23.34
N ASN A 117 -2.01 2.20 22.90
CA ASN A 117 -2.58 3.20 23.81
C ASN A 117 -3.64 2.60 24.75
N LEU A 118 -4.48 1.68 24.24
CA LEU A 118 -5.53 0.99 25.02
C LEU A 118 -4.95 0.08 26.11
N ALA A 119 -3.76 -0.49 25.90
CA ALA A 119 -3.10 -1.33 26.90
C ALA A 119 -2.67 -0.59 28.18
N ARG A 120 -2.83 0.75 28.25
CA ARG A 120 -2.38 1.58 29.37
C ARG A 120 -3.40 2.56 29.92
N ALA A 121 -4.25 3.09 29.06
CA ALA A 121 -5.25 4.07 29.45
C ALA A 121 -6.58 3.65 28.86
N ASP A 122 -7.63 3.72 29.68
CA ASP A 122 -9.03 3.55 29.26
C ASP A 122 -9.50 4.78 28.46
N GLU A 123 -8.68 5.18 27.47
CA GLU A 123 -8.91 6.30 26.59
C GLU A 123 -9.98 5.92 25.57
N THR A 124 -11.23 5.89 26.04
CA THR A 124 -12.43 6.12 25.22
C THR A 124 -12.51 7.60 24.78
N SER A 125 -11.36 8.24 24.56
CA SER A 125 -11.24 9.68 24.40
C SER A 125 -11.94 10.18 23.14
N ARG A 126 -12.62 11.33 23.25
CA ARG A 126 -13.27 12.04 22.13
C ARG A 126 -12.31 12.22 20.94
N ARG A 127 -11.02 12.45 21.21
CA ARG A 127 -9.94 12.58 20.22
C ARG A 127 -9.75 11.32 19.38
N TYR A 128 -9.80 10.12 19.99
CA TYR A 128 -9.74 8.87 19.24
C TYR A 128 -10.94 8.69 18.31
N ARG A 129 -12.17 8.98 18.78
CA ARG A 129 -13.37 8.86 17.94
C ARG A 129 -13.29 9.75 16.71
N ILE A 130 -12.78 10.98 16.88
CA ILE A 130 -12.54 11.92 15.78
C ILE A 130 -11.47 11.35 14.83
N GLY A 131 -10.31 10.92 15.36
CA GLY A 131 -9.23 10.35 14.55
C GLY A 131 -9.66 9.11 13.76
N ARG A 132 -10.49 8.24 14.34
CA ARG A 132 -11.05 7.07 13.66
C ARG A 132 -11.97 7.47 12.51
N LYS A 133 -12.83 8.49 12.69
CA LYS A 133 -13.70 8.98 11.61
C LYS A 133 -12.86 9.51 10.44
N TRP A 134 -11.83 10.29 10.72
CA TRP A 134 -10.89 10.78 9.70
C TRP A 134 -10.12 9.66 9.01
N ALA A 135 -9.60 8.69 9.76
CA ALA A 135 -8.88 7.55 9.19
C ALA A 135 -9.78 6.70 8.27
N LEU A 136 -11.01 6.40 8.69
CA LEU A 136 -11.97 5.67 7.86
C LEU A 136 -12.41 6.51 6.65
N GLY A 137 -12.66 7.81 6.83
CA GLY A 137 -13.00 8.73 5.74
C GLY A 137 -11.90 8.81 4.68
N ALA A 138 -10.63 8.91 5.11
CA ALA A 138 -9.48 8.90 4.22
C ALA A 138 -9.38 7.58 3.44
N VAL A 139 -9.58 6.44 4.09
CA VAL A 139 -9.57 5.13 3.41
C VAL A 139 -10.72 4.99 2.40
N ILE A 140 -11.93 5.41 2.78
CA ILE A 140 -13.08 5.39 1.86
C ILE A 140 -12.79 6.28 0.64
N TRP A 141 -12.25 7.47 0.87
CA TRP A 141 -11.82 8.37 -0.20
C TRP A 141 -10.74 7.73 -1.10
N ILE A 142 -9.72 7.09 -0.52
CA ILE A 142 -8.68 6.40 -1.28
C ILE A 142 -9.29 5.28 -2.14
N CYS A 143 -10.16 4.45 -1.57
CA CYS A 143 -10.83 3.37 -2.32
C CYS A 143 -11.66 3.93 -3.48
N LEU A 144 -12.49 4.94 -3.23
CA LEU A 144 -13.33 5.56 -4.26
C LEU A 144 -12.50 6.24 -5.35
N GLY A 145 -11.51 7.04 -4.96
CA GLY A 145 -10.62 7.70 -5.90
C GLY A 145 -9.83 6.69 -6.74
N SER A 146 -9.42 5.57 -6.17
CA SER A 146 -8.72 4.49 -6.90
C SER A 146 -9.61 3.87 -7.97
N VAL A 147 -10.90 3.66 -7.67
CA VAL A 147 -11.88 3.17 -8.65
C VAL A 147 -12.08 4.21 -9.76
N VAL A 148 -12.11 5.51 -9.43
CA VAL A 148 -12.20 6.58 -10.42
C VAL A 148 -10.97 6.59 -11.34
N VAL A 149 -9.75 6.54 -10.79
CA VAL A 149 -8.49 6.46 -11.56
C VAL A 149 -8.49 5.25 -12.49
N MET A 150 -8.89 4.08 -11.96
CA MET A 150 -9.00 2.85 -12.76
C MET A 150 -10.01 3.01 -13.89
N SER A 151 -11.17 3.63 -13.61
CA SER A 151 -12.25 3.81 -14.60
C SER A 151 -11.83 4.78 -15.72
N ILE A 152 -11.14 5.86 -15.38
CA ILE A 152 -10.58 6.80 -16.37
C ILE A 152 -9.49 6.11 -17.19
N SER A 153 -8.60 5.34 -16.55
CA SER A 153 -7.56 4.58 -17.23
C SER A 153 -8.13 3.53 -18.19
N LEU A 154 -9.20 2.85 -17.78
CA LEU A 154 -9.93 1.89 -18.61
C LEU A 154 -10.63 2.61 -19.78
N SER A 155 -11.20 3.78 -19.55
CA SER A 155 -11.82 4.60 -20.60
C SER A 155 -10.81 5.03 -21.67
N ILE A 156 -9.60 5.45 -21.26
CA ILE A 156 -8.48 5.75 -22.17
C ILE A 156 -8.08 4.49 -22.95
N PHE A 157 -7.96 3.36 -22.27
CA PHE A 157 -7.61 2.08 -22.88
C PHE A 157 -8.63 1.66 -23.94
N ILE A 158 -9.93 1.65 -23.63
CA ILE A 158 -11.00 1.29 -24.56
C ILE A 158 -10.97 2.22 -25.80
N GLN A 159 -10.83 3.53 -25.58
CA GLN A 159 -10.77 4.49 -26.68
C GLN A 159 -9.53 4.29 -27.58
N ARG A 160 -8.39 3.87 -27.02
CA ARG A 160 -7.18 3.57 -27.81
C ARG A 160 -7.28 2.25 -28.58
N SER A 161 -7.97 1.26 -28.02
CA SER A 161 -8.03 -0.10 -28.59
C SER A 161 -9.15 -0.30 -29.60
N PHE A 162 -10.23 0.50 -29.53
CA PHE A 162 -11.44 0.23 -30.33
C PHE A 162 -11.89 1.40 -31.22
N THR A 163 -11.18 2.53 -31.27
CA THR A 163 -11.51 3.63 -32.20
C THR A 163 -10.72 3.48 -33.50
N GLU A 164 -11.43 3.32 -34.62
CA GLU A 164 -10.83 3.28 -35.96
C GLU A 164 -10.14 4.62 -36.29
N ARG A 165 -8.90 4.54 -36.80
CA ARG A 165 -8.02 5.70 -37.08
C ARG A 165 -8.51 6.67 -38.16
N HIS A 166 -9.67 6.45 -38.75
CA HIS A 166 -10.15 7.24 -39.87
C HIS A 166 -10.90 8.50 -39.38
N ASN A 167 -10.20 9.65 -39.43
CA ASN A 167 -10.75 11.01 -39.53
C ASN A 167 -11.00 11.86 -38.25
N ALA A 168 -10.53 11.46 -37.06
CA ALA A 168 -10.72 12.26 -35.83
C ALA A 168 -9.44 12.49 -35.00
N GLU A 169 -8.27 12.61 -35.64
CA GLU A 169 -6.98 12.59 -34.93
C GLU A 169 -6.86 13.64 -33.80
N MET A 170 -7.30 14.89 -34.04
CA MET A 170 -7.16 15.96 -33.07
C MET A 170 -8.16 15.86 -31.90
N GLU A 171 -9.43 15.54 -32.18
CA GLU A 171 -10.46 15.40 -31.13
C GLU A 171 -10.17 14.16 -30.26
N LEU A 172 -9.79 13.05 -30.89
CA LEU A 172 -9.34 11.84 -30.20
C LEU A 172 -8.13 12.13 -29.30
N PHE A 173 -7.13 12.85 -29.83
CA PHE A 173 -5.94 13.24 -29.09
C PHE A 173 -6.30 14.11 -27.87
N MET A 174 -7.09 15.17 -28.05
CA MET A 174 -7.48 16.07 -26.97
C MET A 174 -8.32 15.34 -25.90
N SER A 175 -9.21 14.44 -26.32
CA SER A 175 -10.01 13.61 -25.40
C SER A 175 -9.14 12.68 -24.54
N ILE A 176 -8.20 11.96 -25.17
CA ILE A 176 -7.24 11.09 -24.47
C ILE A 176 -6.34 11.91 -23.54
N TYR A 177 -5.85 13.07 -24.00
CA TYR A 177 -5.00 13.96 -23.21
C TYR A 177 -5.72 14.45 -21.95
N ASN A 178 -6.94 14.97 -22.10
CA ASN A 178 -7.73 15.47 -20.98
C ASN A 178 -8.04 14.36 -19.95
N ARG A 179 -8.40 13.16 -20.41
CA ARG A 179 -8.62 12.00 -19.52
C ARG A 179 -7.33 11.58 -18.82
N SER A 180 -6.21 11.56 -19.53
CA SER A 180 -4.90 11.21 -18.96
C SER A 180 -4.48 12.21 -17.89
N MET A 181 -4.66 13.50 -18.16
CA MET A 181 -4.39 14.57 -17.20
C MET A 181 -5.29 14.46 -15.97
N ALA A 182 -6.59 14.23 -16.15
CA ALA A 182 -7.52 14.01 -15.04
C ALA A 182 -7.11 12.80 -14.18
N SER A 183 -6.77 11.67 -14.81
CA SER A 183 -6.28 10.48 -14.10
C SER A 183 -5.01 10.78 -13.30
N ALA A 184 -4.05 11.49 -13.90
CA ALA A 184 -2.80 11.85 -13.25
C ALA A 184 -2.99 12.80 -12.05
N ILE A 185 -3.86 13.81 -12.19
CA ILE A 185 -4.21 14.73 -11.10
C ILE A 185 -4.86 14.00 -9.93
N ILE A 186 -5.86 13.15 -10.21
CA ILE A 186 -6.55 12.39 -9.15
C ILE A 186 -5.57 11.44 -8.47
N ASN A 187 -4.72 10.75 -9.23
CA ASN A 187 -3.68 9.88 -8.66
C ASN A 187 -2.71 10.65 -7.76
N LEU A 188 -2.29 11.85 -8.15
CA LEU A 188 -1.44 12.71 -7.31
C LEU A 188 -2.15 13.11 -6.01
N ILE A 189 -3.44 13.48 -6.07
CA ILE A 189 -4.25 13.80 -4.88
C ILE A 189 -4.33 12.60 -3.93
N LEU A 190 -4.47 11.38 -4.46
CA LEU A 190 -4.44 10.15 -3.67
C LEU A 190 -3.09 9.95 -2.98
N CYS A 191 -1.98 10.14 -3.71
CA CYS A 191 -0.63 10.04 -3.13
C CYS A 191 -0.41 11.08 -2.02
N VAL A 192 -0.86 12.32 -2.22
CA VAL A 192 -0.82 13.38 -1.20
C VAL A 192 -1.68 13.03 0.01
N THR A 193 -2.84 12.41 -0.20
CA THR A 193 -3.68 11.90 0.89
C THR A 193 -2.94 10.82 1.70
N ASN A 194 -2.32 9.85 1.02
CA ASN A 194 -1.53 8.80 1.67
C ASN A 194 -0.34 9.37 2.44
N LEU A 195 0.32 10.40 1.92
CA LEU A 195 1.36 11.15 2.64
C LEU A 195 0.81 11.79 3.91
N GLY A 196 -0.36 12.44 3.84
CA GLY A 196 -1.06 12.97 5.01
C GLY A 196 -1.37 11.90 6.05
N CYS A 197 -1.83 10.72 5.61
CA CYS A 197 -2.05 9.56 6.47
C CYS A 197 -0.75 9.04 7.11
N ALA A 198 0.36 9.03 6.35
CA ALA A 198 1.68 8.62 6.85
C ALA A 198 2.21 9.59 7.92
N ILE A 199 2.12 10.89 7.68
CA ILE A 199 2.48 11.92 8.67
C ILE A 199 1.62 11.75 9.93
N GLY A 200 0.30 11.64 9.77
CA GLY A 200 -0.63 11.46 10.90
C GLY A 200 -0.32 10.21 11.73
N THR A 201 -0.01 9.10 11.06
CA THR A 201 0.33 7.83 11.70
C THR A 201 1.68 7.90 12.41
N MET A 202 2.69 8.50 11.80
CA MET A 202 4.00 8.71 12.42
C MET A 202 3.87 9.59 13.68
N VAL A 203 3.12 10.70 13.61
CA VAL A 203 2.89 11.54 14.80
C VAL A 203 2.15 10.77 15.89
N TYR A 204 1.14 9.96 15.52
CA TYR A 204 0.38 9.17 16.48
C TYR A 204 1.21 8.06 17.15
N THR A 205 2.01 7.34 16.36
CA THR A 205 2.93 6.30 16.84
C THR A 205 4.05 6.87 17.71
N ALA A 206 4.64 8.01 17.34
CA ALA A 206 5.64 8.70 18.15
C ALA A 206 5.08 9.15 19.51
N LYS A 207 3.84 9.66 19.52
CA LYS A 207 3.14 10.01 20.77
C LYS A 207 2.83 8.78 21.62
N ALA A 208 2.41 7.68 20.99
CA ALA A 208 2.17 6.42 21.69
C ALA A 208 3.47 5.89 22.34
N ARG A 209 4.61 5.97 21.63
CA ARG A 209 5.93 5.51 22.14
C ARG A 209 6.36 6.20 23.42
N LYS A 210 6.19 7.53 23.53
CA LYS A 210 6.57 8.28 24.74
C LYS A 210 5.88 7.78 26.01
N LYS A 211 4.72 7.13 25.87
CA LYS A 211 3.92 6.60 26.99
C LYS A 211 4.25 5.14 27.33
N VAL A 212 5.22 4.49 26.67
CA VAL A 212 5.54 3.06 26.85
C VAL A 212 6.65 2.84 27.88
N VAL A 213 6.47 1.84 28.75
CA VAL A 213 7.35 1.42 29.87
C VAL A 213 7.42 -0.11 29.87
N GLY A 214 8.61 -0.68 29.92
CA GLY A 214 8.83 -2.13 29.90
C GLY A 214 9.37 -2.64 28.55
N ASP A 215 10.32 -3.57 28.63
CA ASP A 215 11.21 -3.92 27.53
C ASP A 215 10.50 -4.49 26.29
N SER A 216 9.47 -5.33 26.47
CA SER A 216 8.75 -5.93 25.34
C SER A 216 7.90 -4.92 24.58
N LEU A 217 7.13 -4.09 25.30
CA LEU A 217 6.32 -3.04 24.72
C LEU A 217 7.19 -1.94 24.10
N GLN A 218 8.35 -1.63 24.69
CA GLN A 218 9.27 -0.64 24.14
C GLN A 218 9.88 -1.11 22.81
N LYS A 219 10.22 -2.40 22.69
CA LYS A 219 10.65 -3.01 21.43
C LYS A 219 9.53 -2.98 20.38
N MET A 220 8.32 -3.41 20.73
CA MET A 220 7.14 -3.35 19.84
C MET A 220 6.87 -1.93 19.33
N SER A 221 6.89 -0.95 20.24
CA SER A 221 6.67 0.46 19.91
C SER A 221 7.77 1.06 19.03
N THR A 222 9.02 0.63 19.23
CA THR A 222 10.14 1.02 18.38
C THR A 222 10.00 0.43 16.98
N LEU A 223 9.66 -0.86 16.85
CA LEU A 223 9.40 -1.50 15.55
C LEU A 223 8.24 -0.82 14.81
N MET A 224 7.15 -0.49 15.52
CA MET A 224 6.03 0.26 14.96
C MET A 224 6.44 1.65 14.47
N LEU A 225 7.26 2.37 15.24
CA LEU A 225 7.79 3.68 14.84
C LEU A 225 8.68 3.56 13.59
N THR A 226 9.54 2.54 13.53
CA THR A 226 10.34 2.23 12.34
C THR A 226 9.46 1.98 11.13
N CYS A 227 8.37 1.20 11.27
CA CYS A 227 7.41 0.99 10.19
C CYS A 227 6.79 2.31 9.72
N ALA A 228 6.38 3.19 10.65
CA ALA A 228 5.77 4.47 10.31
C ALA A 228 6.74 5.42 9.60
N ILE A 229 8.02 5.45 10.01
CA ILE A 229 9.07 6.25 9.36
C ILE A 229 9.35 5.73 7.95
N LEU A 230 9.54 4.41 7.80
CA LEU A 230 9.76 3.80 6.49
C LEU A 230 8.58 4.05 5.56
N TRP A 231 7.35 3.95 6.06
CA TRP A 231 6.15 4.23 5.29
C TRP A 231 6.07 5.70 4.89
N LEU A 232 6.48 6.64 5.76
CA LEU A 232 6.58 8.06 5.43
C LEU A 232 7.60 8.32 4.31
N ILE A 233 8.82 7.79 4.42
CA ILE A 233 9.87 7.92 3.40
C ILE A 233 9.36 7.45 2.05
N ARG A 234 8.73 6.27 2.02
CA ARG A 234 8.12 5.71 0.82
C ARG A 234 7.06 6.64 0.22
N ASN A 235 6.14 7.17 1.03
CA ASN A 235 5.08 8.06 0.52
C ASN A 235 5.61 9.40 0.01
N VAL A 236 6.67 9.95 0.63
CA VAL A 236 7.36 11.14 0.11
C VAL A 236 7.90 10.87 -1.29
N TRP A 237 8.57 9.73 -1.48
CA TRP A 237 9.04 9.31 -2.80
C TRP A 237 7.89 9.12 -3.79
N THR A 238 6.80 8.44 -3.42
CA THR A 238 5.66 8.21 -4.32
C THR A 238 5.04 9.51 -4.82
N VAL A 239 4.91 10.53 -3.97
CA VAL A 239 4.42 11.86 -4.37
C VAL A 239 5.38 12.52 -5.36
N ILE A 240 6.68 12.54 -5.05
CA ILE A 240 7.72 13.11 -5.92
C ILE A 240 7.70 12.40 -7.28
N PHE A 241 7.77 11.08 -7.29
CA PHE A 241 7.79 10.26 -8.50
C PHE A 241 6.53 10.48 -9.35
N THR A 242 5.35 10.45 -8.74
CA THR A 242 4.07 10.66 -9.44
C THR A 242 3.96 12.07 -10.02
N PHE A 243 4.41 13.09 -9.28
CA PHE A 243 4.41 14.48 -9.75
C PHE A 243 5.29 14.64 -10.99
N PHE A 244 6.53 14.16 -10.94
CA PHE A 244 7.43 14.25 -12.08
C PHE A 244 6.90 13.45 -13.28
N LEU A 245 6.31 12.26 -13.04
CA LEU A 245 5.77 11.41 -14.10
C LEU A 245 4.61 12.08 -14.84
N ALA A 246 3.77 12.81 -14.12
CA ALA A 246 2.61 13.49 -14.66
C ALA A 246 2.94 14.82 -15.35
N PHE A 247 3.82 15.64 -14.77
CA PHE A 247 3.94 17.06 -15.14
C PHE A 247 5.30 17.45 -15.72
N ALA A 248 6.32 16.60 -15.60
CA ALA A 248 7.66 16.88 -16.11
C ALA A 248 8.30 15.64 -16.76
N PRO A 249 7.65 15.04 -17.78
CA PRO A 249 8.14 13.82 -18.41
C PRO A 249 9.53 13.98 -19.07
N TYR A 250 9.87 15.19 -19.51
CA TYR A 250 11.20 15.51 -20.07
C TYR A 250 12.30 15.63 -19.01
N PHE A 251 11.97 15.99 -17.77
CA PHE A 251 12.93 15.97 -16.65
C PHE A 251 13.26 14.52 -16.26
N ILE A 252 12.27 13.64 -16.41
CA ILE A 252 12.42 12.21 -16.16
C ILE A 252 13.32 11.53 -17.19
N SER A 253 13.40 11.94 -18.46
CA SER A 253 14.24 11.22 -19.43
C SER A 253 15.73 11.16 -19.03
N GLY A 254 16.26 12.20 -18.39
CA GLY A 254 17.63 12.22 -17.83
C GLY A 254 17.76 11.52 -16.47
N ILE A 255 16.71 11.52 -15.66
CA ILE A 255 16.67 10.90 -14.32
C ILE A 255 16.16 9.44 -14.38
N MET A 256 15.64 8.98 -15.53
CA MET A 256 14.94 7.70 -15.70
C MET A 256 15.80 6.53 -15.27
N VAL A 257 17.11 6.57 -15.56
CA VAL A 257 18.02 5.50 -15.16
C VAL A 257 18.04 5.36 -13.64
N TRP A 258 18.17 6.47 -12.91
CA TRP A 258 18.17 6.47 -11.44
C TRP A 258 16.79 6.18 -10.87
N ALA A 259 15.73 6.76 -11.45
CA ALA A 259 14.36 6.51 -11.04
C ALA A 259 13.98 5.03 -11.20
N ASN A 260 14.46 4.35 -12.25
CA ASN A 260 14.23 2.92 -12.46
C ASN A 260 14.93 2.03 -11.41
N VAL A 261 15.97 2.52 -10.72
CA VAL A 261 16.64 1.78 -9.64
C VAL A 261 16.06 2.16 -8.27
N ILE A 262 15.85 3.45 -8.04
CA ILE A 262 15.37 3.98 -6.77
C ILE A 262 13.90 3.59 -6.54
N ASP A 263 13.07 3.60 -7.58
CA ASP A 263 11.64 3.32 -7.44
C ASP A 263 11.36 1.89 -6.94
N PRO A 264 11.94 0.81 -7.51
CA PRO A 264 11.77 -0.54 -6.95
C PRO A 264 12.27 -0.67 -5.51
N ILE A 265 13.35 0.03 -5.14
CA ILE A 265 13.87 0.00 -3.77
C ILE A 265 12.87 0.66 -2.81
N LEU A 266 12.42 1.88 -3.13
CA LEU A 266 11.55 2.63 -2.23
C LEU A 266 10.10 2.12 -2.24
N ASN A 267 9.58 1.66 -3.38
CA ASN A 267 8.20 1.16 -3.47
C ASN A 267 8.07 -0.33 -3.17
N SER A 268 8.98 -1.19 -3.64
CA SER A 268 8.87 -2.64 -3.41
C SER A 268 9.60 -3.07 -2.15
N TRP A 269 10.88 -2.75 -2.00
CA TRP A 269 11.70 -3.24 -0.87
C TRP A 269 11.33 -2.62 0.47
N ILE A 270 11.19 -1.29 0.55
CA ILE A 270 10.78 -0.65 1.81
C ILE A 270 9.39 -1.15 2.23
N THR A 271 8.45 -1.28 1.29
CA THR A 271 7.12 -1.83 1.59
C THR A 271 7.22 -3.27 2.09
N PHE A 272 8.03 -4.12 1.46
CA PHE A 272 8.29 -5.47 1.96
C PHE A 272 8.85 -5.46 3.38
N VAL A 273 9.80 -4.58 3.69
CA VAL A 273 10.35 -4.45 5.05
C VAL A 273 9.26 -4.03 6.05
N ILE A 274 8.42 -3.05 5.72
CA ILE A 274 7.28 -2.64 6.56
C ILE A 274 6.36 -3.84 6.83
N LEU A 275 6.03 -4.61 5.79
CA LEU A 275 5.15 -5.77 5.89
C LEU A 275 5.79 -6.91 6.70
N ALA A 276 7.09 -7.16 6.55
CA ALA A 276 7.83 -8.14 7.33
C ALA A 276 7.88 -7.74 8.82
N LEU A 277 8.08 -6.46 9.12
CA LEU A 277 8.03 -5.95 10.49
C LEU A 277 6.61 -6.09 11.07
N LEU A 278 5.57 -5.75 10.32
CA LEU A 278 4.18 -5.97 10.73
C LEU A 278 3.85 -7.46 10.93
N PHE A 279 4.40 -8.36 10.11
CA PHE A 279 4.28 -9.81 10.27
C PHE A 279 4.93 -10.28 11.58
N VAL A 280 6.17 -9.82 11.86
CA VAL A 280 6.88 -10.16 13.11
C VAL A 280 6.07 -9.68 14.32
N LEU A 281 5.55 -8.45 14.26
CA LEU A 281 4.68 -7.92 15.30
C LEU A 281 3.42 -8.76 15.49
N ALA A 282 2.81 -9.24 14.40
CA ALA A 282 1.57 -10.03 14.43
C ALA A 282 1.75 -11.49 14.89
N THR A 283 2.96 -12.04 14.79
CA THR A 283 3.19 -13.48 15.00
C THR A 283 4.02 -13.82 16.23
N VAL A 284 4.79 -12.87 16.77
CA VAL A 284 5.61 -13.11 17.97
C VAL A 284 4.76 -12.89 19.21
N GLU A 285 4.52 -13.97 19.98
CA GLU A 285 3.70 -13.96 21.20
C GLU A 285 4.18 -12.98 22.27
N LYS A 286 5.49 -12.69 22.33
CA LYS A 286 6.07 -11.69 23.23
C LYS A 286 5.56 -10.25 22.97
N TYR A 287 5.05 -9.99 21.76
CA TYR A 287 4.44 -8.72 21.36
C TYR A 287 2.92 -8.81 21.26
N ALA A 288 2.32 -9.97 21.59
CA ALA A 288 0.88 -10.05 21.75
C ALA A 288 0.50 -9.15 22.93
N LEU A 289 -0.25 -8.08 22.63
CA LEU A 289 -0.81 -7.22 23.66
C LEU A 289 -1.54 -8.12 24.66
N PRO A 290 -1.23 -8.02 25.97
CA PRO A 290 -1.94 -8.79 26.97
C PRO A 290 -3.42 -8.56 26.72
N ARG A 291 -4.22 -9.64 26.73
CA ARG A 291 -5.67 -9.51 26.84
C ARG A 291 -5.87 -8.50 27.97
N ALA A 292 -6.47 -7.35 27.68
CA ALA A 292 -6.93 -6.48 28.75
C ALA A 292 -7.55 -7.41 29.80
N GLN A 293 -7.07 -7.34 31.04
CA GLN A 293 -7.42 -8.23 32.15
C GLN A 293 -8.90 -8.06 32.52
N VAL A 294 -9.81 -8.35 31.58
CA VAL A 294 -11.26 -8.23 31.71
C VAL A 294 -11.82 -9.37 32.56
N LYS A 295 -11.00 -10.12 33.31
CA LYS A 295 -11.53 -11.21 34.16
C LYS A 295 -10.89 -11.46 35.52
N GLU A 296 -9.84 -10.76 35.94
CA GLU A 296 -9.30 -10.98 37.31
C GLU A 296 -9.84 -10.02 38.37
N ASP A 297 -10.22 -8.78 38.03
CA ASP A 297 -10.89 -7.90 39.00
C ASP A 297 -12.37 -8.23 39.20
N HIS A 298 -13.02 -8.86 38.21
CA HIS A 298 -14.38 -9.41 38.40
C HIS A 298 -14.41 -10.74 39.16
N ARG A 299 -13.24 -11.33 39.46
CA ARG A 299 -13.15 -12.50 40.33
C ARG A 299 -12.79 -12.10 41.76
N LYS A 300 -11.93 -11.09 41.92
CA LYS A 300 -11.66 -10.49 43.24
C LYS A 300 -12.83 -9.72 43.84
N SER A 301 -13.78 -9.24 43.03
CA SER A 301 -15.00 -8.61 43.57
C SER A 301 -16.06 -9.62 44.00
N ILE A 302 -15.99 -10.88 43.56
CA ILE A 302 -16.94 -11.94 43.97
C ILE A 302 -16.40 -12.68 45.21
N ASP A 303 -15.07 -12.80 45.34
CA ASP A 303 -14.43 -13.47 46.48
C ASP A 303 -14.24 -12.55 47.71
N VAL A 304 -14.71 -11.30 47.66
CA VAL A 304 -14.75 -10.36 48.81
C VAL A 304 -16.18 -10.11 49.32
N GLU A 305 -17.19 -10.63 48.62
CA GLU A 305 -18.61 -10.57 49.02
C GLU A 305 -19.22 -11.97 49.29
N ALA A 306 -18.40 -12.98 49.59
CA ALA A 306 -18.83 -14.33 49.97
C ALA A 306 -18.31 -14.74 51.35
#